data_AF-A0A7J2KSN3-F1
#
_entry.id   AF-A0A7J2KSN3-F1
#
_cell.length_a   1.000
_cell.length_b   1.000
_cell.length_c   1.000
_cell.angle_alpha   90.00
_cell.angle_beta   90.00
_cell.angle_gamma   90.00
#
_symmetry.space_group_name_H-M   'P 1'
#
loop_
_entity.id
_entity.type
_entity.pdbx_description
1 polymer ?
#
loop_
_entity_poly.entity_id
_entity_poly.type
_entity_poly.pdbx_seq_one_letter_code
_entity_poly.pdbx_strand_id
1 'polypeptide(L)'
;MVKVSAYTLDEILEELKKAYGEFLDEEYNKYTTTIKGIKEELQKLVNKYLDDKELEDYYGNFNEFYDDIGKVDKKEEKDKLAWIKSELEHIVHWRKLDMSSGRVLPFKDYRRMKGSTRGR
;
A
#
# COMPACT_ATOMS: atom_id res chain seq x y z
N MET A 1 -1.25 -21.40 -5.08
CA MET A 1 -0.79 -20.02 -4.91
C MET A 1 -1.81 -19.31 -4.04
N VAL A 2 -1.48 -19.00 -2.78
CA VAL A 2 -2.41 -18.34 -1.84
C VAL A 2 -1.97 -16.88 -1.73
N LYS A 3 -2.89 -15.95 -2.02
CA LYS A 3 -2.66 -14.51 -1.87
C LYS A 3 -3.34 -13.99 -0.61
N VAL A 4 -2.88 -12.86 -0.08
CA VAL A 4 -3.59 -12.16 1.00
C VAL A 4 -4.98 -11.75 0.52
N SER A 5 -5.98 -11.93 1.38
CA SER A 5 -7.35 -11.51 1.07
C SER A 5 -7.45 -9.99 0.93
N ALA A 6 -8.36 -9.53 0.06
CA ALA A 6 -8.59 -8.09 -0.09
C ALA A 6 -9.04 -7.43 1.21
N TYR A 7 -9.76 -8.15 2.08
CA TYR A 7 -10.24 -7.65 3.37
C TYR A 7 -9.10 -7.40 4.37
N THR A 8 -8.12 -8.31 4.41
CA THR A 8 -6.93 -8.12 5.26
C THR A 8 -6.12 -6.89 4.82
N LEU A 9 -6.02 -6.62 3.52
CA LEU A 9 -5.36 -5.42 3.02
C LEU A 9 -6.21 -4.15 3.21
N ASP A 10 -7.53 -4.28 3.27
CA ASP A 10 -8.46 -3.19 3.59
C ASP A 10 -8.24 -2.68 5.03
N GLU A 11 -8.00 -3.59 5.98
CA GLU A 11 -7.68 -3.22 7.38
C GLU A 11 -6.39 -2.39 7.45
N ILE A 12 -5.34 -2.81 6.75
CA ILE A 12 -4.07 -2.07 6.66
C ILE A 12 -4.28 -0.71 5.98
N LEU A 13 -5.13 -0.66 4.96
CA LEU A 13 -5.45 0.58 4.27
C LEU A 13 -6.15 1.59 5.19
N GLU A 14 -7.06 1.14 6.06
CA GLU A 14 -7.68 2.02 7.04
C GLU A 14 -6.67 2.54 8.07
N GLU A 15 -5.73 1.72 8.52
CA GLU A 15 -4.62 2.19 9.37
C GLU A 15 -3.74 3.22 8.65
N LEU A 16 -3.49 3.01 7.36
CA LEU A 16 -2.69 3.93 6.56
C LEU A 16 -3.39 5.27 6.31
N LYS A 17 -4.72 5.25 6.12
CA LYS A 17 -5.54 6.47 6.08
C LYS A 17 -5.49 7.21 7.42
N LYS A 18 -5.54 6.47 8.53
CA LYS A 18 -5.38 7.05 9.87
C LYS A 18 -4.00 7.69 10.04
N ALA A 19 -2.93 7.01 9.66
CA ALA A 19 -1.58 7.57 9.69
C ALA A 19 -1.46 8.85 8.83
N TYR A 20 -2.09 8.88 7.67
CA TYR A 20 -2.16 10.08 6.83
C TYR A 20 -2.90 11.24 7.52
N GLY A 21 -3.99 10.95 8.24
CA GLY A 21 -4.67 11.93 9.09
C GLY A 21 -3.77 12.46 10.22
N GLU A 22 -3.14 11.56 10.97
CA GLU A 22 -2.20 11.91 12.05
C GLU A 22 -1.03 12.78 11.54
N PHE A 23 -0.56 12.53 10.32
CA PHE A 23 0.46 13.37 9.68
C PHE A 23 -0.05 14.79 9.41
N LEU A 24 -1.27 14.93 8.89
CA LEU A 24 -1.88 16.22 8.58
C LEU A 24 -2.20 17.04 9.84
N ASP A 25 -2.58 16.35 10.91
CA ASP A 25 -2.86 16.94 12.22
C ASP A 25 -1.58 17.23 13.04
N GLU A 26 -0.40 17.04 12.43
CA GLU A 26 0.93 17.21 13.05
C GLU A 26 1.15 16.34 14.30
N GLU A 27 0.38 15.26 14.45
CA GLU A 27 0.49 14.29 15.55
C GLU A 27 1.63 13.28 15.30
N TYR A 28 2.86 13.78 15.07
CA TYR A 28 3.99 12.98 14.58
C TYR A 28 4.36 11.76 15.45
N ASN A 29 4.14 11.82 16.77
CA ASN A 29 4.37 10.68 17.67
C ASN A 29 3.37 9.53 17.42
N LYS A 30 2.10 9.87 17.15
CA LYS A 30 1.09 8.86 16.80
C LYS A 30 1.34 8.33 15.41
N TYR A 31 1.57 9.22 14.45
CA TYR A 31 1.92 8.87 13.08
C TYR A 31 3.08 7.88 12.99
N THR A 32 4.20 8.15 13.66
CA THR A 32 5.37 7.27 13.65
C THR A 32 5.08 5.90 14.28
N THR A 33 4.26 5.87 15.33
CA THR A 33 3.80 4.63 15.96
C THR A 33 2.90 3.82 15.02
N THR A 34 1.92 4.47 14.39
CA THR A 34 0.99 3.84 13.44
C THR A 34 1.73 3.27 12.23
N ILE A 35 2.63 4.05 11.61
CA ILE A 35 3.44 3.60 10.47
C ILE A 35 4.34 2.42 10.83
N LYS A 36 4.93 2.41 12.03
CA LYS A 36 5.69 1.25 12.51
C LYS A 36 4.81 0.01 12.67
N GLY A 37 3.60 0.16 13.21
CA GLY A 37 2.63 -0.94 13.32
C GLY A 37 2.32 -1.54 11.95
N ILE A 38 1.98 -0.70 10.97
CA ILE A 38 1.72 -1.10 9.59
C ILE A 38 2.91 -1.85 8.99
N LYS A 39 4.14 -1.38 9.20
CA LYS A 39 5.36 -2.07 8.73
C LYS A 39 5.44 -3.50 9.25
N GLU A 40 5.23 -3.68 10.55
CA GLU A 40 5.32 -4.98 11.21
C GLU A 40 4.23 -5.93 10.72
N GLU A 41 3.02 -5.43 10.48
CA GLU A 41 1.92 -6.23 9.92
C GLU A 41 2.17 -6.64 8.48
N LEU A 42 2.59 -5.71 7.62
CA LEU A 42 2.95 -6.02 6.24
C LEU A 42 4.08 -7.05 6.17
N GLN A 43 5.09 -6.93 7.02
CA GLN A 43 6.18 -7.91 7.10
C GLN A 43 5.66 -9.31 7.47
N LYS A 44 4.75 -9.41 8.45
CA LYS A 44 4.11 -10.70 8.81
C LYS A 44 3.35 -11.29 7.63
N LEU A 45 2.64 -10.46 6.86
CA LEU A 45 1.88 -10.92 5.71
C LEU A 45 2.77 -11.38 4.57
N VAL A 46 3.82 -10.62 4.21
CA VAL A 46 4.79 -11.04 3.19
C VAL A 46 5.42 -12.39 3.55
N ASN A 47 5.82 -12.57 4.81
CA ASN A 47 6.40 -13.82 5.28
C ASN A 47 5.41 -15.00 5.25
N LYS A 48 4.12 -14.72 5.44
CA LYS A 48 3.05 -15.73 5.42
C LYS A 48 2.62 -16.10 3.99
N TYR A 49 2.69 -15.16 3.05
CA TYR A 49 2.20 -15.31 1.68
C TYR A 49 3.34 -15.09 0.68
N LEU A 50 4.33 -15.99 0.70
CA LEU A 50 5.57 -15.91 -0.09
C LEU A 50 5.36 -15.85 -1.62
N ASP A 51 4.23 -16.34 -2.10
CA ASP A 51 3.87 -16.33 -3.52
C ASP A 51 3.20 -15.01 -3.97
N ASP A 52 2.84 -14.14 -3.03
CA ASP A 52 2.11 -12.90 -3.29
C ASP A 52 3.07 -11.78 -3.69
N LYS A 53 3.57 -11.85 -4.94
CA LYS A 53 4.54 -10.87 -5.48
C LYS A 53 4.07 -9.42 -5.43
N GLU A 54 2.77 -9.18 -5.58
CA GLU A 54 2.22 -7.83 -5.50
C GLU A 54 2.31 -7.25 -4.09
N LEU A 55 2.11 -8.09 -3.08
CA LEU A 55 2.30 -7.70 -1.68
C LEU A 55 3.78 -7.51 -1.34
N GLU A 56 4.65 -8.37 -1.86
CA GLU A 56 6.11 -8.26 -1.69
C GLU A 56 6.64 -6.95 -2.30
N ASP A 57 6.22 -6.62 -3.52
CA ASP A 57 6.58 -5.37 -4.21
C ASP A 57 6.08 -4.14 -3.41
N TYR A 58 4.81 -4.16 -2.97
CA TYR A 58 4.25 -3.09 -2.15
C TYR A 58 5.00 -2.92 -0.82
N TYR A 59 5.34 -4.03 -0.15
CA TYR A 59 6.12 -3.97 1.09
C TYR A 59 7.52 -3.41 0.86
N GLY A 60 8.16 -3.72 -0.27
CA GLY A 60 9.43 -3.11 -0.67
C GLY A 60 9.32 -1.58 -0.74
N ASN A 61 8.35 -1.09 -1.49
CA ASN A 61 8.05 0.34 -1.62
C ASN A 61 7.74 0.99 -0.26
N PHE A 62 6.94 0.32 0.57
CA PHE A 62 6.61 0.78 1.92
C PHE A 62 7.85 0.84 2.82
N ASN A 63 8.74 -0.13 2.73
CA ASN A 63 9.96 -0.17 3.53
C ASN A 63 10.93 0.95 3.15
N GLU A 64 11.08 1.24 1.86
CA GLU A 64 11.85 2.41 1.39
C GLU A 64 11.27 3.71 1.94
N PHE A 65 9.95 3.89 1.84
CA PHE A 65 9.27 5.03 2.45
C PHE A 65 9.52 5.13 3.96
N TYR A 66 9.39 4.03 4.68
CA TYR A 66 9.65 3.99 6.13
C TYR A 66 11.06 4.45 6.48
N ASP A 67 12.05 4.01 5.71
CA ASP A 67 13.45 4.35 5.94
C ASP A 67 13.73 5.82 5.60
N ASP A 68 12.91 6.47 4.77
CA ASP A 68 13.00 7.90 4.43
C ASP A 68 12.40 8.83 5.50
N ILE A 69 11.58 8.32 6.42
CA ILE A 69 10.93 9.12 7.46
C ILE A 69 11.99 9.86 8.30
N GLY A 70 11.85 11.18 8.40
CA GLY A 70 12.78 12.05 9.11
C GLY A 70 14.10 12.32 8.39
N LYS A 71 14.34 11.73 7.22
CA LYS A 71 15.50 12.03 6.35
C LYS A 71 15.15 12.98 5.21
N VAL A 72 13.88 12.98 4.78
CA VAL A 72 13.35 13.89 3.76
C VAL A 72 12.56 15.03 4.41
N ASP A 73 12.27 16.08 3.63
CA ASP A 73 11.43 17.16 4.11
C ASP A 73 9.97 16.72 4.28
N LYS A 74 9.21 17.47 5.07
CA LYS A 74 7.82 17.10 5.41
C LYS A 74 6.87 17.08 4.22
N LYS A 75 7.13 17.87 3.18
CA LYS A 75 6.31 17.85 1.97
C LYS A 75 6.60 16.57 1.18
N GLU A 76 7.87 16.23 1.00
CA GLU A 76 8.26 14.98 0.36
C GLU A 76 7.74 13.74 1.12
N GLU A 77 7.84 13.74 2.45
CA GLU A 77 7.30 12.67 3.30
C GLU A 77 5.78 12.50 3.08
N LYS A 78 5.04 13.62 3.04
CA LYS A 78 3.59 13.62 2.78
C LYS A 78 3.27 13.08 1.39
N ASP A 79 4.00 13.50 0.37
CA ASP A 79 3.76 13.10 -1.01
C ASP A 79 4.05 11.59 -1.19
N LYS A 80 5.11 11.08 -0.57
CA LYS A 80 5.41 9.63 -0.53
C LYS A 80 4.33 8.85 0.21
N LEU A 81 3.90 9.32 1.39
CA LEU A 81 2.83 8.67 2.15
C LEU A 81 1.51 8.62 1.35
N ALA A 82 1.16 9.72 0.67
CA ALA A 82 -0.02 9.77 -0.19
C ALA A 82 0.07 8.77 -1.36
N TRP A 83 1.26 8.64 -1.95
CA TRP A 83 1.52 7.68 -3.02
C TRP A 83 1.41 6.23 -2.53
N ILE A 84 2.05 5.88 -1.40
CA ILE A 84 1.96 4.56 -0.76
C ILE A 84 0.49 4.20 -0.47
N LYS A 85 -0.29 5.14 0.07
CA LYS A 85 -1.72 4.95 0.31
C LYS A 85 -2.49 4.66 -0.97
N SER A 86 -2.29 5.48 -2.00
CA SER A 86 -2.96 5.28 -3.29
C SER A 86 -2.62 3.92 -3.92
N GLU A 87 -1.38 3.47 -3.80
CA GLU A 87 -0.96 2.16 -4.29
C GLU A 87 -1.72 1.02 -3.60
N LEU A 88 -1.84 1.06 -2.26
CA LEU A 88 -2.60 0.05 -1.52
C LEU A 88 -4.10 0.10 -1.84
N GLU A 89 -4.69 1.29 -1.97
CA GLU A 89 -6.08 1.47 -2.39
C GLU A 89 -6.36 0.77 -3.72
N HIS A 90 -5.43 0.90 -4.67
CA HIS A 90 -5.53 0.24 -5.97
C HIS A 90 -5.45 -1.29 -5.84
N ILE A 91 -4.47 -1.82 -5.09
CA ILE A 91 -4.33 -3.27 -4.86
C ILE A 91 -5.61 -3.85 -4.26
N VAL A 92 -6.12 -3.22 -3.19
CA VAL A 92 -7.35 -3.65 -2.51
C VAL A 92 -8.54 -3.64 -3.47
N HIS A 93 -8.71 -2.56 -4.23
CA HIS A 93 -9.81 -2.42 -5.20
C HIS A 93 -9.79 -3.54 -6.24
N TRP A 94 -8.63 -3.82 -6.85
CA TRP A 94 -8.51 -4.85 -7.87
C TRP A 94 -8.73 -6.26 -7.31
N ARG A 95 -8.22 -6.55 -6.12
CA ARG A 95 -8.47 -7.84 -5.46
C ARG A 95 -9.96 -8.05 -5.15
N LYS A 96 -10.68 -6.99 -4.74
CA LYS A 96 -12.14 -7.03 -4.56
C LYS A 96 -12.87 -7.31 -5.89
N LEU A 97 -12.38 -6.75 -7.01
CA LEU A 97 -12.93 -7.02 -8.35
C LEU A 97 -12.64 -8.45 -8.85
N ASP A 98 -11.44 -8.98 -8.64
CA ASP A 98 -11.09 -10.36 -8.97
C ASP A 98 -11.97 -11.35 -8.19
N MET A 99 -12.18 -11.09 -6.90
CA MET A 99 -13.05 -11.91 -6.05
C MET A 99 -14.51 -11.88 -6.50
N SER A 100 -15.01 -10.76 -7.02
CA SER A 100 -16.41 -10.64 -7.47
C SER A 100 -16.66 -11.13 -8.90
N SER A 101 -15.64 -11.12 -9.77
CA SER A 101 -15.75 -11.52 -11.18
C SER A 101 -15.53 -13.01 -11.44
N GLY A 102 -15.03 -13.77 -10.46
CA GLY A 102 -14.76 -15.21 -10.59
C GLY A 102 -13.67 -15.57 -11.61
N ARG A 103 -12.97 -14.57 -12.18
CA ARG A 103 -11.83 -14.74 -13.07
C ARG A 103 -10.62 -14.08 -12.42
N VAL A 104 -9.49 -14.77 -12.41
CA VAL A 104 -8.20 -14.19 -12.02
C VAL A 104 -7.75 -13.29 -13.16
N LEU A 105 -7.83 -11.96 -13.02
CA LEU A 105 -7.27 -11.06 -14.02
C LEU A 105 -5.73 -11.10 -13.92
N PRO A 106 -5.01 -11.33 -15.04
CA PRO A 106 -3.56 -11.39 -15.01
C PRO A 106 -2.96 -9.98 -14.82
N PHE A 107 -2.02 -9.88 -13.89
CA PHE A 107 -1.25 -8.68 -13.52
C PHE A 107 -0.62 -7.91 -14.71
N LYS A 108 -0.43 -8.55 -15.87
CA LYS A 108 0.18 -7.90 -17.05
C LYS A 108 -0.70 -6.83 -17.70
N ASP A 109 -2.03 -6.87 -17.52
CA ASP A 109 -2.91 -5.82 -18.07
C ASP A 109 -2.96 -4.56 -17.19
N TYR A 110 -2.53 -4.67 -15.93
CA TYR A 110 -2.53 -3.59 -14.93
C TYR A 110 -1.53 -2.46 -15.24
N ARG A 111 -0.29 -2.81 -15.64
CA ARG A 111 0.76 -1.80 -15.95
C ARG A 111 0.48 -1.02 -17.24
N ARG A 112 -0.38 -1.54 -18.13
CA ARG A 112 -0.78 -0.86 -19.37
C ARG A 112 -1.83 0.23 -19.15
N MET A 113 -2.68 0.12 -18.13
CA MET A 113 -3.67 1.17 -17.81
C MET A 113 -3.04 2.45 -17.25
N LYS A 114 -1.93 2.35 -16.49
CA LYS A 114 -1.15 3.55 -16.09
C LYS A 114 -0.44 4.24 -17.27
N GLY A 115 -0.37 3.60 -18.44
CA GLY A 115 0.34 4.10 -19.63
C GLY A 115 -0.54 4.72 -20.72
N SER A 116 -1.88 4.66 -20.65
CA SER A 116 -2.75 5.05 -21.78
C SER A 116 -3.59 6.32 -21.58
N THR A 117 -3.28 7.17 -20.60
CA THR A 117 -3.91 8.51 -20.44
C THR A 117 -3.02 9.68 -20.84
N ARG A 118 -2.18 9.49 -21.86
CA ARG A 118 -1.70 10.58 -22.73
C ARG A 118 -1.86 10.17 -24.18
N GLY A 119 -2.98 10.54 -24.78
CA GLY A 119 -3.27 10.20 -26.16
C GLY A 119 -4.70 10.53 -26.58
N ARG A 120 -5.12 11.78 -26.39
CA ARG A 120 -5.93 12.57 -27.32
C ARG A 120 -6.09 13.99 -26.81
#